data_AF-A0A916RI41-F1
#
_entry.id   AF-A0A916RI41-F1
#
_cell.length_a   1.000
_cell.length_b   1.000
_cell.length_c   1.000
_cell.angle_alpha   90.00
_cell.angle_beta   90.00
_cell.angle_gamma   90.00
#
_symmetry.space_group_name_H-M   'P 1'
#
loop_
_entity.id
_entity.type
_entity.pdbx_description
1 polymer ?
#
loop_
_entity_poly.entity_id
_entity_poly.type
_entity_poly.pdbx_seq_one_letter_code
_entity_poly.pdbx_strand_id
1 'polypeptide(L)'
;MLILLNLAIFLLVFVNLPLSDSYLDSVRWSAEEDFHRWMLSRARENGFTFLNFNLYQPQLAKNEYFFDPSHLNRYGAAAVARYIAASSGISWPR
;
A
#
# COMPACT_ATOMS: atom_id res chain seq x y z
N MET A 1 15.31 5.48 -9.08
CA MET A 1 15.20 6.37 -10.25
C MET A 1 14.67 7.71 -9.75
N LEU A 2 15.50 8.76 -9.83
CA LEU A 2 15.14 10.14 -9.50
C LEU A 2 14.51 10.79 -10.74
N ILE A 3 13.38 11.49 -10.59
CA ILE A 3 12.93 12.51 -11.55
C ILE A 3 12.39 13.70 -10.75
N LEU A 4 13.02 14.86 -10.94
CA LEU A 4 12.53 16.18 -10.58
C LEU A 4 11.69 16.70 -11.74
N LEU A 5 10.42 17.02 -11.51
CA LEU A 5 9.62 17.95 -12.32
C LEU A 5 8.70 18.74 -11.39
N ASN A 6 9.21 19.89 -10.98
CA ASN A 6 8.46 20.95 -10.31
C ASN A 6 7.64 21.67 -11.39
N LEU A 7 6.31 21.46 -11.44
CA LEU A 7 5.33 22.35 -12.10
C LEU A 7 3.84 21.95 -11.87
N ALA A 8 3.54 20.92 -11.10
CA ALA A 8 2.21 20.73 -10.49
C ALA A 8 2.38 20.02 -9.13
N ILE A 9 1.54 20.37 -8.15
CA ILE A 9 1.43 19.61 -6.90
C ILE A 9 0.75 18.27 -7.26
N PHE A 10 1.54 17.31 -7.74
CA PHE A 10 1.04 15.97 -7.99
C PHE A 10 0.86 15.27 -6.65
N LEU A 11 -0.37 14.87 -6.34
CA LEU A 11 -0.64 13.99 -5.21
C LEU A 11 -0.02 12.62 -5.49
N LEU A 12 1.10 12.34 -4.85
CA LEU A 12 1.76 11.05 -4.93
C LEU A 12 1.34 10.18 -3.74
N VAL A 13 0.73 9.03 -4.05
CA VAL A 13 0.34 8.03 -3.06
C VAL A 13 1.07 6.73 -3.36
N PHE A 14 1.87 6.25 -2.43
CA PHE A 14 2.43 4.91 -2.45
C PHE A 14 1.56 3.98 -1.62
N VAL A 15 1.16 2.85 -2.21
CA VAL A 15 0.37 1.82 -1.53
C VAL A 15 1.20 0.55 -1.47
N ASN A 16 1.52 0.09 -0.25
CA ASN A 16 1.96 -1.29 -0.07
C ASN A 16 0.73 -2.20 -0.16
N LEU A 17 0.69 -3.01 -1.22
CA LEU A 17 -0.42 -3.91 -1.49
C LEU A 17 -0.48 -5.01 -0.42
N PRO A 18 -1.69 -5.52 -0.13
CA PRO A 18 -1.84 -6.61 0.81
C PRO A 18 -1.18 -7.87 0.24
N LEU A 19 -0.62 -8.67 1.13
CA LEU A 19 -0.14 -10.02 0.89
C LEU A 19 -1.14 -10.98 1.55
N SER A 20 -1.23 -12.21 1.05
CA SER A 20 -2.14 -13.18 1.67
C SER A 20 -1.70 -13.52 3.09
N ASP A 21 -2.64 -13.91 3.96
CA ASP A 21 -2.35 -14.31 5.34
C ASP A 21 -1.32 -15.45 5.44
N SER A 22 -1.24 -16.29 4.40
CA SER A 22 -0.28 -17.39 4.33
C SER A 22 1.14 -16.98 3.95
N TYR A 23 1.34 -15.74 3.48
CA TYR A 23 2.63 -15.27 2.96
C TYR A 23 3.53 -14.64 4.02
N LEU A 24 2.95 -13.92 4.99
CA LEU A 24 3.69 -13.20 6.02
C LEU A 24 3.92 -14.07 7.25
N ASP A 25 4.92 -14.94 7.18
CA ASP A 25 5.49 -15.57 8.38
C ASP A 25 6.11 -14.53 9.34
N SER A 26 6.51 -14.98 10.53
CA SER A 26 7.07 -14.09 11.56
C SER A 26 8.30 -13.31 11.11
N VAL A 27 9.15 -13.89 10.26
CA VAL A 27 10.37 -13.22 9.77
C VAL A 27 9.99 -12.14 8.77
N ARG A 28 9.11 -12.46 7.81
CA ARG A 28 8.62 -11.51 6.81
C ARG A 28 7.80 -10.40 7.44
N TRP A 29 7.06 -10.70 8.51
CA TRP A 29 6.33 -9.69 9.28
C TRP A 29 7.27 -8.69 9.94
N SER A 30 8.36 -9.16 10.57
CA SER A 30 9.37 -8.26 11.13
C SER A 30 9.97 -7.33 10.07
N ALA A 31 10.25 -7.84 8.88
CA ALA A 31 10.76 -7.04 7.77
C ALA A 31 9.72 -6.05 7.23
N GLU A 32 8.44 -6.42 7.20
CA GLU A 32 7.33 -5.55 6.81
C GLU A 32 7.16 -4.38 7.78
N GLU A 33 7.35 -4.60 9.09
CA GLU A 33 7.34 -3.53 10.08
C GLU A 33 8.52 -2.56 9.92
N ASP A 34 9.73 -3.07 9.64
CA ASP A 34 10.89 -2.24 9.34
C ASP A 34 10.67 -1.41 8.08
N PHE A 35 10.16 -2.04 7.02
CA PHE A 35 9.80 -1.37 5.77
C PHE A 35 8.75 -0.29 6.01
N HIS A 36 7.72 -0.57 6.81
CA HIS A 36 6.67 0.39 7.15
C HIS A 36 7.22 1.63 7.83
N ARG A 37 8.06 1.46 8.86
CA ARG A 37 8.71 2.58 9.58
C ARG A 37 9.57 3.41 8.64
N TRP A 38 10.35 2.75 7.79
CA TRP A 38 11.20 3.41 6.80
C TRP A 38 10.37 4.24 5.80
N MET A 39 9.32 3.66 5.22
CA MET A 39 8.45 4.34 4.27
C MET A 39 7.72 5.53 4.88
N LEU A 40 7.28 5.45 6.15
CA LEU A 40 6.71 6.59 6.85
C LEU A 40 7.72 7.74 7.03
N SER A 41 9.01 7.43 7.29
CA SER A 41 10.05 8.47 7.32
C SER A 41 10.19 9.13 5.96
N ARG A 42 10.29 8.33 4.89
CA ARG A 42 10.41 8.84 3.52
C ARG A 42 9.20 9.64 3.08
N ALA A 43 8.00 9.22 3.45
CA ALA A 43 6.75 9.94 3.18
C ALA A 43 6.79 11.35 3.78
N ARG A 44 7.20 11.46 5.05
CA ARG A 44 7.34 12.76 5.73
C ARG A 44 8.43 13.63 5.11
N GLU A 45 9.59 13.05 4.80
CA GLU A 45 10.74 13.76 4.21
C GLU A 45 10.44 14.29 2.81
N ASN A 46 9.66 13.57 2.01
CA ASN A 46 9.46 13.84 0.58
C ASN A 46 8.04 14.31 0.23
N GLY A 47 7.14 14.44 1.22
CA GLY A 47 5.81 15.00 1.02
C GLY A 47 4.83 14.13 0.23
N PHE A 48 4.94 12.79 0.32
CA PHE A 48 3.98 11.86 -0.29
C PHE A 48 3.15 11.13 0.78
N THR A 49 1.99 10.59 0.39
CA THR A 49 1.18 9.72 1.27
C THR A 49 1.62 8.27 1.12
N PHE A 50 1.79 7.57 2.24
CA PHE A 50 2.05 6.12 2.25
C PHE A 50 0.90 5.39 2.94
N LEU A 51 0.35 4.38 2.26
CA LEU A 51 -0.65 3.47 2.79
C LEU A 51 -0.06 2.06 2.86
N ASN A 52 -0.22 1.40 4.00
CA ASN A 52 0.21 0.02 4.17
C ASN A 52 -0.99 -0.89 4.46
N PHE A 53 -1.41 -1.68 3.48
CA PHE A 53 -2.61 -2.52 3.61
C PHE A 53 -2.38 -3.80 4.39
N ASN A 54 -1.12 -4.28 4.49
CA ASN A 54 -0.78 -5.40 5.37
C ASN A 54 -1.08 -5.08 6.85
N LEU A 55 -0.87 -3.82 7.26
CA LEU A 55 -1.06 -3.38 8.65
C LEU A 55 -2.46 -2.86 8.92
N TYR A 56 -3.01 -2.06 8.01
CA TYR A 56 -4.22 -1.28 8.29
C TYR A 56 -5.49 -1.83 7.62
N GLN A 57 -5.38 -2.79 6.71
CA GLN A 57 -6.53 -3.36 5.98
C GLN A 57 -6.47 -4.90 5.93
N PRO A 58 -6.39 -5.60 7.08
CA PRO A 58 -6.20 -7.05 7.14
C PRO A 58 -7.30 -7.85 6.42
N GLN A 59 -8.51 -7.29 6.29
CA GLN A 59 -9.60 -7.91 5.53
C GLN A 59 -9.31 -8.08 4.02
N LEU A 60 -8.23 -7.46 3.51
CA LEU A 60 -7.76 -7.62 2.14
C LEU A 60 -6.77 -8.79 1.95
N ALA A 61 -6.33 -9.44 3.03
CA ALA A 61 -5.37 -10.55 2.99
C ALA A 61 -6.00 -11.94 2.70
N LYS A 62 -7.31 -11.98 2.41
CA LYS A 62 -8.03 -13.23 2.12
C LYS A 62 -7.47 -13.94 0.89
N ASN A 63 -7.14 -15.22 1.02
CA ASN A 63 -6.59 -16.04 -0.08
C ASN A 63 -7.37 -15.96 -1.40
N GLU A 64 -8.70 -15.81 -1.35
CA GLU A 64 -9.56 -15.65 -2.54
C GLU A 64 -9.30 -14.38 -3.37
N TYR A 65 -8.55 -13.41 -2.83
CA TYR A 65 -8.13 -12.19 -3.52
C TYR A 65 -6.79 -12.32 -4.23
N PHE A 66 -6.14 -13.48 -4.13
CA PHE A 66 -4.80 -13.71 -4.63
C PHE A 66 -4.78 -14.73 -5.77
N PHE A 67 -3.89 -14.52 -6.74
CA PHE A 67 -3.54 -15.49 -7.78
C PHE A 67 -2.43 -16.40 -7.28
N ASP A 68 -1.45 -15.80 -6.62
CA ASP A 68 -0.47 -16.45 -5.77
C ASP A 68 -0.32 -15.62 -4.48
N PRO A 69 0.33 -16.14 -3.43
CA PRO A 69 0.35 -15.50 -2.12
C PRO A 69 0.81 -14.02 -2.07
N SER A 70 1.50 -13.51 -3.10
CA SER A 70 1.94 -12.11 -3.18
C SER A 70 1.30 -11.30 -4.32
N HIS A 71 0.66 -11.94 -5.30
CA HIS A 71 0.01 -11.25 -6.41
C HIS A 71 -1.51 -11.35 -6.34
N LEU A 72 -2.17 -10.19 -6.38
CA LEU A 72 -3.62 -10.10 -6.43
C LEU A 72 -4.18 -10.73 -7.72
N ASN A 73 -5.32 -11.41 -7.58
CA ASN A 73 -6.16 -11.73 -8.72
C ASN A 73 -7.12 -10.56 -9.03
N ARG A 74 -7.99 -10.73 -10.03
CA ARG A 74 -8.94 -9.69 -10.46
C ARG A 74 -9.90 -9.23 -9.34
N TYR A 75 -10.29 -10.12 -8.42
CA TYR A 75 -11.20 -9.79 -7.33
C TYR A 75 -10.48 -8.99 -6.25
N GLY A 76 -9.25 -9.39 -5.91
CA GLY A 76 -8.39 -8.64 -4.98
C GLY A 76 -8.05 -7.26 -5.51
N ALA A 77 -7.68 -7.14 -6.79
CA ALA A 77 -7.42 -5.87 -7.44
C ALA A 77 -8.66 -4.94 -7.40
N ALA A 78 -9.86 -5.48 -7.66
CA ALA A 78 -11.09 -4.72 -7.57
C ALA A 78 -11.42 -4.27 -6.13
N ALA A 79 -11.15 -5.12 -5.13
CA ALA A 79 -11.32 -4.77 -3.73
C ALA A 79 -10.36 -3.64 -3.32
N VAL A 80 -9.06 -3.79 -3.60
CA VAL A 80 -8.03 -2.78 -3.36
C VAL A 80 -8.39 -1.44 -4.02
N ALA A 81 -8.81 -1.46 -5.29
CA ALA A 81 -9.18 -0.24 -6.01
C ALA A 81 -10.35 0.50 -5.32
N ARG A 82 -11.36 -0.23 -4.86
CA ARG A 82 -12.49 0.36 -4.10
C ARG A 82 -12.02 0.96 -2.77
N TYR A 83 -11.13 0.29 -2.05
CA TYR A 83 -10.57 0.83 -0.80
C TYR A 83 -9.76 2.09 -1.02
N ILE A 84 -8.91 2.13 -2.05
CA ILE A 84 -8.13 3.32 -2.40
C ILE A 84 -9.08 4.47 -2.73
N ALA A 85 -10.06 4.25 -3.62
CA ALA A 85 -11.02 5.29 -4.02
C ALA A 85 -11.83 5.85 -2.83
N ALA A 86 -12.14 5.03 -1.83
CA ALA A 86 -12.87 5.44 -0.63
C ALA A 86 -11.97 5.95 0.51
N SER A 87 -10.64 5.91 0.36
CA SER A 87 -9.71 6.24 1.44
C SER A 87 -9.73 7.73 1.77
N SER A 88 -10.14 8.07 2.99
CA SER A 88 -10.09 9.44 3.52
C SER A 88 -8.67 9.91 3.86
N GLY A 89 -7.70 8.98 3.91
CA GLY A 89 -6.28 9.31 4.08
C GLY A 89 -5.63 9.87 2.81
N ILE A 90 -6.35 9.86 1.68
CA ILE A 90 -5.91 10.47 0.42
C ILE A 90 -6.71 11.75 0.21
N SER A 91 -6.00 12.87 0.07
CA SER A 91 -6.60 14.18 -0.24
C SER A 91 -6.98 14.26 -1.73
N TRP A 92 -8.00 13.51 -2.14
CA TRP A 92 -8.45 13.47 -3.53
C TRP A 92 -8.82 14.88 -4.02
N PRO A 93 -8.37 15.28 -5.23
CA PRO A 93 -8.82 16.51 -5.85
C PRO A 93 -10.34 16.43 -6.07
N ARG A 94 -11.03 17.55 -5.83
CA ARG A 94 -12.46 17.70 -6.08
C ARG A 94 -12.74 18.18 -7.49
#